data_AF-A0AAW9QIQ8-F1
#
_entry.id   AF-A0AAW9QIQ8-F1
#
_cell.length_a   1.000
_cell.length_b   1.000
_cell.length_c   1.000
_cell.angle_alpha   90.00
_cell.angle_beta   90.00
_cell.angle_gamma   90.00
#
_symmetry.space_group_name_H-M   'P 1'
#
loop_
_entity.id
_entity.type
_entity.pdbx_description
1 polymer ?
#
loop_
_entity_poly.entity_id
_entity_poly.type
_entity_poly.pdbx_seq_one_letter_code
_entity_poly.pdbx_strand_id
1 'polypeptide(L)' 'MSTSATVFVPRHQPAPRGAKLVALIFNTFANIAARRRAAKQAEVLAVEAEEVRRYARGVARQDPGFAADLFAAADRHIER' A
#
# COMPACT_ATOMS: atom_id res chain seq x y z
N MET A 1 -45.97 -25.86 34.97
CA MET A 1 -46.02 -24.91 33.83
C MET A 1 -44.80 -25.18 32.97
N SER A 2 -44.99 -25.59 31.72
CA SER A 2 -43.88 -25.88 30.79
C SER A 2 -43.64 -24.65 29.92
N THR A 3 -42.40 -24.17 29.87
CA THR A 3 -42.02 -22.96 29.14
C THR A 3 -41.25 -23.36 27.89
N SER A 4 -41.82 -23.12 26.71
CA SER A 4 -41.10 -23.30 25.44
C SER A 4 -40.45 -21.99 25.02
N ALA A 5 -39.15 -22.01 24.73
CA ALA A 5 -38.44 -20.88 24.15
C ALA A 5 -38.12 -21.17 22.68
N THR A 6 -38.57 -20.31 21.77
CA THR A 6 -38.29 -20.39 20.34
C THR A 6 -36.93 -19.76 20.05
N VAL A 7 -35.95 -20.56 19.63
CA VAL A 7 -34.62 -20.08 19.25
C VAL A 7 -34.55 -19.91 17.74
N PHE A 8 -34.22 -18.70 17.28
CA PHE A 8 -33.96 -18.44 15.87
C PHE A 8 -32.51 -18.81 15.54
N VAL A 9 -32.32 -19.87 14.74
CA VAL A 9 -31.00 -20.27 14.26
C VAL A 9 -30.74 -19.59 12.92
N PRO A 10 -29.71 -18.74 12.79
CA PRO A 10 -29.36 -18.12 11.52
C PRO A 10 -29.07 -19.19 10.46
N ARG A 11 -29.75 -19.11 9.32
CA ARG A 11 -29.50 -20.00 8.18
C ARG A 11 -28.50 -19.36 7.22
N HIS A 12 -27.49 -20.13 6.82
CA HIS A 12 -26.51 -19.70 5.83
C HIS A 12 -27.17 -19.58 4.45
N GLN A 13 -27.30 -18.35 3.94
CA GLN A 13 -27.82 -18.09 2.60
C GLN A 13 -26.69 -18.26 1.57
N PRO A 14 -26.81 -19.15 0.56
CA PRO A 14 -25.79 -19.27 -0.47
C PRO A 14 -25.74 -17.99 -1.31
N ALA A 15 -24.52 -17.53 -1.62
CA ALA A 15 -24.34 -16.35 -2.46
C ALA A 15 -25.02 -16.54 -3.84
N PRO A 16 -25.67 -15.50 -4.38
CA PRO A 16 -26.36 -15.61 -5.66
C PRO A 16 -25.36 -15.93 -6.78
N ARG A 17 -25.80 -16.69 -7.79
CA ARG A 17 -24.92 -17.22 -8.86
C ARG A 17 -24.12 -16.12 -9.59
N GLY A 18 -24.72 -14.94 -9.76
CA GLY A 18 -24.08 -13.77 -10.37
C GLY A 18 -23.04 -13.06 -9.48
N ALA A 19 -23.10 -13.23 -8.16
CA ALA A 19 -22.17 -12.57 -7.24
C ALA A 19 -20.72 -13.02 -7.47
N LYS A 20 -20.51 -14.27 -7.90
CA LYS A 20 -19.16 -14.77 -8.22
C LYS A 20 -18.52 -14.01 -9.38
N LEU A 21 -19.30 -13.73 -10.42
CA LEU A 21 -18.82 -12.98 -11.59
C LEU A 21 -18.52 -11.52 -11.21
N VAL A 22 -19.41 -10.88 -10.46
CA VAL A 22 -19.20 -9.50 -9.99
C VAL A 22 -17.98 -9.43 -9.06
N ALA A 23 -17.83 -10.39 -8.14
CA ALA A 23 -16.68 -10.47 -7.24
C ALA A 23 -15.37 -10.67 -8.01
N LEU A 24 -15.37 -11.51 -9.05
CA LEU A 24 -14.21 -11.70 -9.91
C LEU A 24 -13.80 -10.36 -10.54
N ILE A 25 -14.73 -9.72 -11.25
CA ILE A 25 -14.49 -8.45 -11.95
C ILE A 25 -13.98 -7.38 -10.97
N PHE A 26 -14.68 -7.21 -9.85
CA PHE A 26 -14.29 -6.23 -8.83
C PHE A 26 -12.87 -6.51 -8.32
N ASN A 27 -12.55 -7.77 -8.01
CA ASN A 27 -11.24 -8.14 -7.51
C ASN A 27 -10.15 -7.88 -8.57
N THR A 28 -10.39 -8.15 -9.85
CA THR A 28 -9.41 -7.85 -10.91
C THR A 28 -9.12 -6.36 -10.98
N PHE A 29 -10.16 -5.52 -11.01
CA PHE A 29 -9.99 -4.08 -11.08
C PHE A 29 -9.37 -3.50 -9.81
N ALA A 30 -9.74 -4.00 -8.64
CA ALA A 30 -9.15 -3.61 -7.36
C ALA A 30 -7.66 -3.92 -7.34
N ASN A 31 -7.24 -5.11 -7.80
CA ASN A 31 -5.84 -5.48 -7.90
C ASN A 31 -5.05 -4.62 -8.89
N ILE A 32 -5.62 -4.34 -10.07
CA ILE A 32 -4.98 -3.45 -11.05
C ILE A 32 -4.81 -2.04 -10.48
N ALA A 33 -5.84 -1.50 -9.83
CA ALA A 33 -5.80 -0.18 -9.21
C ALA A 33 -4.78 -0.14 -8.06
N ALA A 34 -4.70 -1.18 -7.23
CA ALA A 34 -3.71 -1.29 -6.16
C ALA A 34 -2.28 -1.30 -6.72
N ARG A 35 -2.02 -2.11 -7.76
CA ARG A 35 -0.70 -2.15 -8.42
C ARG A 35 -0.30 -0.79 -9.01
N ARG A 36 -1.24 -0.09 -9.66
CA ARG A 36 -0.98 1.26 -10.20
C ARG A 36 -0.67 2.27 -9.11
N ARG A 37 -1.36 2.21 -7.95
CA ARG A 37 -1.07 3.08 -6.81
C ARG A 37 0.31 2.79 -6.24
N ALA A 38 0.67 1.52 -6.07
CA ALA A 38 2.00 1.12 -5.61
C ALA A 38 3.11 1.60 -6.57
N ALA A 39 2.90 1.44 -7.88
CA ALA A 39 3.86 1.93 -8.88
C ALA A 39 4.04 3.45 -8.82
N LYS A 40 2.94 4.22 -8.68
CA LYS A 40 3.02 5.68 -8.51
C LYS A 40 3.73 6.07 -7.21
N GLN A 41 3.49 5.36 -6.13
CA GLN A 41 4.17 5.62 -4.86
C GLN A 41 5.68 5.37 -4.98
N ALA A 42 6.09 4.28 -5.62
CA ALA A 42 7.49 4.00 -5.89
C ALA A 42 8.16 5.10 -6.75
N GLU A 43 7.44 5.62 -7.75
CA GLU A 43 7.92 6.74 -8.58
C GLU A 43 8.11 8.02 -7.74
N VAL A 44 7.14 8.36 -6.87
CA VAL A 44 7.26 9.52 -5.98
C VAL A 44 8.44 9.37 -5.02
N LEU A 45 8.61 8.19 -4.39
CA LEU A 45 9.74 7.92 -3.49
C LEU A 45 11.09 8.06 -4.21
N ALA A 46 11.17 7.61 -5.47
CA ALA A 46 12.38 7.75 -6.27
C ALA A 46 12.73 9.23 -6.55
N VAL A 47 11.72 10.06 -6.86
CA VAL A 47 11.91 11.51 -7.08
C VAL A 47 12.37 12.19 -5.80
N GLU A 48 11.71 11.91 -4.67
CA GLU A 48 12.08 12.48 -3.36
C GLU A 48 13.51 12.09 -2.98
N ALA A 49 13.91 10.83 -3.19
CA ALA A 49 15.27 10.38 -2.94
C ALA A 49 16.29 11.09 -3.84
N GLU A 50 15.96 11.36 -5.10
CA GLU A 50 16.83 12.14 -5.99
C GLU A 50 17.01 13.59 -5.52
N GLU A 51 15.96 14.22 -5.01
CA GLU A 51 16.05 15.56 -4.41
C GLU A 51 16.98 15.59 -3.19
N VAL A 52 16.88 14.58 -2.31
CA VAL A 52 17.79 14.44 -1.16
C VAL A 52 19.24 14.25 -1.61
N ARG A 53 19.49 13.42 -2.63
CA ARG A 53 20.83 13.26 -3.21
C ARG A 53 21.36 14.57 -3.80
N ARG A 54 20.50 15.35 -4.45
CA ARG A 54 20.86 16.66 -5.00
C ARG A 54 21.27 17.63 -3.89
N TYR A 55 20.52 17.65 -2.79
CA TYR A 55 20.85 18.46 -1.62
C TYR A 55 22.18 18.01 -0.98
N ALA A 56 22.38 16.70 -0.81
CA ALA A 56 23.62 16.13 -0.28
C ALA A 56 24.86 16.56 -1.08
N ARG A 57 24.77 16.53 -2.43
CA ARG A 57 25.85 17.03 -3.30
C ARG A 57 26.19 18.52 -3.06
N GLY A 58 25.18 19.33 -2.74
CA GLY A 58 25.35 20.75 -2.43
C GLY A 58 26.09 20.98 -1.10
N VAL A 59 25.80 20.17 -0.09
CA VAL A 59 26.38 20.30 1.26
C VAL A 59 27.71 19.54 1.41
N ALA A 60 28.01 18.58 0.53
CA ALA A 60 29.22 17.76 0.60
C ALA A 60 30.54 18.52 0.69
N ARG A 61 30.61 19.75 0.14
CA ARG A 61 31.80 20.62 0.25
C ARG A 61 31.96 21.27 1.63
N GLN A 62 30.86 21.44 2.37
CA GLN A 62 30.83 22.10 3.68
C GLN A 62 30.88 21.06 4.80
N ASP A 63 30.07 20.00 4.67
CA ASP A 63 29.99 18.91 5.63
C ASP A 63 29.85 17.57 4.90
N PRO A 64 30.97 16.86 4.68
CA PRO A 64 30.95 15.57 4.01
C PRO A 64 30.32 14.47 4.88
N GLY A 65 30.34 14.59 6.21
CA GLY A 65 29.73 13.61 7.12
C GLY A 65 28.21 13.66 7.03
N PHE A 66 27.66 14.87 7.12
CA PHE A 66 26.23 15.09 6.94
C PHE A 66 25.75 14.71 5.51
N ALA A 67 26.55 14.98 4.48
CA ALA A 67 26.22 14.56 3.12
C ALA A 67 26.17 13.03 2.98
N ALA A 68 27.09 12.29 3.62
CA ALA A 68 27.06 10.82 3.63
C ALA A 68 25.78 10.27 4.30
N ASP A 69 25.34 10.89 5.40
CA ASP A 69 24.10 10.53 6.07
C ASP A 69 22.87 10.78 5.17
N LEU A 70 22.86 11.88 4.42
CA LEU A 70 21.79 12.19 3.46
C LEU A 70 21.75 11.19 2.30
N PHE A 71 22.90 10.75 1.77
CA PHE A 71 22.92 9.70 0.75
C PHE A 71 22.38 8.38 1.31
N ALA A 72 22.81 8.00 2.51
CA ALA A 72 22.31 6.79 3.16
C ALA A 72 20.81 6.87 3.46
N ALA A 73 20.28 8.05 3.81
CA ALA A 73 18.86 8.27 4.00
C ALA A 73 18.08 8.14 2.68
N ALA A 74 18.58 8.71 1.59
CA ALA A 74 17.97 8.61 0.26
C ALA A 74 17.89 7.17 -0.23
N ASP A 75 18.94 6.37 -0.01
CA ASP A 75 18.95 4.96 -0.43
C ASP A 75 17.93 4.12 0.37
N ARG A 76 17.85 4.33 1.69
CA ARG A 76 16.83 3.70 2.54
C ARG A 76 15.40 4.12 2.19
N HIS A 77 15.21 5.31 1.61
CA HIS A 77 13.90 5.83 1.24
C HIS A 77 13.29 5.12 0.02
N ILE A 78 14.13 4.49 -0.82
CA ILE A 78 13.70 3.73 -2.00
C ILE A 78 13.47 2.24 -1.65
N GLU A 79 14.15 1.72 -0.62
CA GLU A 79 14.07 0.31 -0.23
C GLU A 79 12.86 -0.05 0.66
N ARG A 80 12.05 0.94 1.06
CA ARG A 80 10.94 0.77 2.01
C ARG A 80 9.60 0.53 1.32
#